data_AF-A0AAU7RZK3-F1
#
_entry.id   AF-A0AAU7RZK3-F1
#
_cell.length_a   1.000
_cell.length_b   1.000
_cell.length_c   1.000
_cell.angle_alpha   90.00
_cell.angle_beta   90.00
_cell.angle_gamma   90.00
#
_symmetry.space_group_name_H-M   'P 1'
#
loop_
_entity.id
_entity.type
_entity.pdbx_description
1 polymer ?
#
loop_
_entity_poly.entity_id
_entity_poly.type
_entity_poly.pdbx_seq_one_letter_code
_entity_poly.pdbx_strand_id
1 'polypeptide(L)' 'MTQRDLTIAEVLKDPLIRQVMRADRISVTRMAELLQDAARRQERTLSANLASIAHVAARSVPQADLR' A
#
# COMPACT_ATOMS: atom_id res chain seq x y z
N MET A 1 20.31 5.44 9.14
CA MET A 1 19.95 4.39 8.16
C MET A 1 18.65 4.83 7.51
N THR A 2 18.65 5.11 6.20
CA THR A 2 17.41 5.41 5.48
C THR A 2 16.67 4.09 5.27
N GLN A 3 15.46 3.97 5.82
CA GLN A 3 14.59 2.82 5.58
C GLN A 3 14.14 2.89 4.12
N ARG A 4 14.68 2.01 3.28
CA ARG A 4 14.24 1.84 1.89
C ARG A 4 13.18 0.76 1.87
N ASP A 5 12.04 1.05 1.25
CA ASP A 5 11.00 0.06 1.00
C ASP A 5 11.49 -0.98 -0.01
N LEU A 6 11.19 -2.24 0.27
CA LEU A 6 11.51 -3.36 -0.62
C LEU A 6 10.40 -3.55 -1.65
N THR A 7 10.79 -3.82 -2.88
CA THR A 7 9.86 -4.31 -3.90
C THR A 7 9.41 -5.73 -3.58
N ILE A 8 8.23 -6.13 -4.07
CA ILE A 8 7.73 -7.51 -3.92
C ILE A 8 8.76 -8.53 -4.42
N ALA A 9 9.47 -8.23 -5.51
CA ALA A 9 10.50 -9.11 -6.05
C ALA A 9 11.72 -9.28 -5.12
N GLU A 10 12.13 -8.22 -4.42
CA GLU A 10 13.19 -8.28 -3.41
C GLU A 10 12.74 -9.07 -2.19
N VAL A 11 11.52 -8.84 -1.71
CA VAL A 11 10.89 -9.59 -0.60
C VAL A 11 10.86 -11.09 -0.88
N LEU A 12 10.45 -11.52 -2.08
CA LEU A 12 10.39 -12.94 -2.45
C LEU A 12 11.78 -13.60 -2.59
N LYS A 13 12.84 -12.79 -2.75
CA LYS A 13 14.22 -13.26 -2.83
C LYS A 13 14.91 -13.32 -1.47
N ASP A 14 14.35 -12.68 -0.44
CA ASP A 14 14.90 -12.64 0.90
C ASP A 14 14.99 -14.06 1.54
N PRO A 15 16.16 -14.44 2.09
CA PRO A 15 16.37 -15.79 2.61
C PRO A 15 15.52 -16.09 3.85
N LEU A 16 15.29 -15.12 4.73
CA LEU A 16 14.48 -15.29 5.93
C LEU A 16 13.01 -15.40 5.57
N ILE A 17 12.53 -14.58 4.63
CA ILE A 17 11.16 -14.66 4.12
C ILE A 17 10.92 -16.02 3.46
N ARG A 18 11.88 -16.51 2.66
CA ARG A 18 11.79 -17.87 2.10
C ARG A 18 11.80 -18.97 3.16
N GLN A 19 12.46 -18.77 4.29
CA GLN A 19 12.44 -19.72 5.40
C GLN A 19 11.06 -19.77 6.06
N VAL A 20 10.44 -18.62 6.31
CA VAL A 20 9.07 -18.52 6.84
C VAL A 20 8.07 -19.15 5.87
N MET A 21 8.14 -18.83 4.57
CA MET A 21 7.27 -19.44 3.55
C MET A 21 7.37 -20.96 3.52
N ARG A 22 8.58 -21.52 3.70
CA ARG A 22 8.79 -22.98 3.76
C ARG A 22 8.16 -23.58 5.02
N ALA A 23 8.30 -22.92 6.16
CA ALA A 23 7.67 -23.34 7.40
C ALA A 23 6.14 -23.40 7.25
N ASP A 24 5.57 -22.40 6.55
CA ASP A 24 4.13 -22.27 6.34
C ASP A 24 3.60 -23.03 5.10
N ARG A 25 4.47 -23.72 4.36
CA ARG A 25 4.15 -24.43 3.10
C ARG A 25 3.50 -23.53 2.04
N ILE A 26 3.93 -22.27 1.98
CA ILE A 26 3.46 -21.28 1.01
C ILE A 26 4.39 -21.27 -0.21
N SER A 27 3.81 -21.38 -1.41
CA SER A 27 4.57 -21.26 -2.66
C SER A 27 4.95 -19.79 -2.94
N VAL A 28 6.01 -19.59 -3.73
CA VAL A 28 6.43 -18.24 -4.17
C VAL A 28 5.31 -17.53 -4.92
N THR A 29 4.61 -18.24 -5.80
CA THR A 29 3.45 -17.70 -6.53
C THR A 29 2.36 -17.24 -5.57
N ARG A 30 2.02 -18.06 -4.57
CA ARG A 30 0.98 -17.71 -3.61
C ARG A 30 1.34 -16.49 -2.76
N MET A 31 2.60 -16.40 -2.32
CA MET A 31 3.07 -15.21 -1.60
C MET A 31 3.05 -13.96 -2.50
N ALA A 32 3.43 -14.10 -3.78
CA ALA A 32 3.38 -13.00 -4.74
C ALA A 32 1.96 -12.46 -4.91
N GLU A 33 0.96 -13.34 -5.05
CA GLU A 33 -0.46 -12.97 -5.13
C GLU A 33 -0.91 -12.18 -3.89
N LEU A 34 -0.57 -12.69 -2.69
CA LEU A 34 -0.94 -12.04 -1.43
C LEU A 34 -0.34 -10.63 -1.30
N LEU A 35 0.95 -10.48 -1.65
CA LEU A 35 1.63 -9.19 -1.61
C LEU A 35 1.07 -8.20 -2.64
N GLN A 36 0.72 -8.68 -3.84
CA GLN A 36 0.10 -7.85 -4.87
C GLN A 36 -1.32 -7.42 -4.45
N ASP A 37 -2.10 -8.31 -3.86
CA ASP A 37 -3.42 -7.99 -3.30
C ASP A 37 -3.32 -6.94 -2.19
N ALA A 38 -2.34 -7.11 -1.29
CA ALA A 38 -2.08 -6.15 -0.23
C ALA A 38 -1.69 -4.77 -0.79
N ALA A 39 -0.80 -4.72 -1.78
CA ALA A 39 -0.39 -3.48 -2.45
C ALA A 39 -1.59 -2.77 -3.10
N ARG A 40 -2.42 -3.49 -3.86
CA ARG A 40 -3.64 -2.94 -4.48
C ARG A 40 -4.61 -2.38 -3.44
N ARG A 41 -4.76 -3.06 -2.29
CA ARG A 41 -5.61 -2.57 -1.19
C ARG A 41 -5.04 -1.30 -0.57
N GLN A 42 -3.72 -1.25 -0.38
CA GLN A 42 -3.05 -0.06 0.14
C GLN A 42 -3.24 1.15 -0.78
N GLU A 43 -3.04 0.97 -2.08
CA GLU A 43 -3.25 2.03 -3.09
C GLU A 43 -4.69 2.57 -3.07
N ARG A 44 -5.68 1.68 -2.96
CA ARG A 44 -7.09 2.08 -2.84
C ARG A 44 -7.38 2.88 -1.58
N THR A 45 -6.84 2.46 -0.43
CA THR A 45 -6.98 3.17 0.84
C THR A 45 -6.33 4.56 0.79
N LEU A 46 -5.11 4.65 0.23
CA LEU A 46 -4.43 5.94 0.04
C LEU A 46 -5.25 6.86 -0.88
N SER A 47 -5.77 6.33 -1.98
CA SER A 47 -6.62 7.09 -2.90
C SER A 47 -7.91 7.59 -2.23
N ALA A 48 -8.56 6.74 -1.43
CA ALA A 48 -9.76 7.13 -0.67
C ALA A 48 -9.47 8.21 0.38
N ASN A 49 -8.34 8.10 1.09
CA ASN A 49 -7.91 9.11 2.04
C ASN A 49 -7.65 10.46 1.36
N LEU A 50 -6.97 10.46 0.22
CA LEU A 50 -6.73 11.67 -0.57
C LEU A 50 -8.05 12.30 -1.07
N ALA A 51 -8.99 11.48 -1.54
CA ALA A 51 -10.33 11.96 -1.94
C ALA A 51 -11.10 12.57 -0.75
N SER A 52 -11.00 11.97 0.44
CA SER A 52 -11.61 12.53 1.65
C SER A 52 -11.01 13.88 2.03
N ILE A 53 -9.67 14.02 1.98
CA ILE A 53 -8.98 15.28 2.25
C ILE A 53 -9.40 16.35 1.24
N ALA A 54 -9.47 16.00 -0.05
CA ALA A 54 -9.94 16.91 -1.10
C ALA A 54 -11.40 17.35 -0.88
N HIS A 55 -12.28 16.44 -0.44
CA HIS A 55 -13.67 16.76 -0.16
C HIS A 55 -13.82 17.71 1.04
N VAL A 56 -13.03 17.50 2.10
CA VAL A 56 -12.98 18.41 3.25
C VAL A 56 -12.46 19.79 2.82
N ALA A 57 -11.35 19.84 2.07
CA ALA A 57 -10.78 21.09 1.58
C ALA A 57 -11.77 21.88 0.71
N ALA A 58 -12.53 21.20 -0.17
CA ALA A 58 -13.55 21.83 -1.01
C ALA A 58 -14.74 22.39 -0.21
N ARG A 59 -15.09 21.78 0.94
CA ARG A 59 -16.10 22.31 1.87
C ARG A 59 -15.59 23.49 2.71
N SER A 60 -14.28 23.54 2.95
CA SER A 60 -13.65 24.56 3.81
C SER A 60 -13.38 25.87 3.09
N VAL A 61 -13.51 25.96 1.75
CA VAL A 61 -13.45 27.24 1.03
C VAL A 61 -14.74 28.00 1.32
N PRO A 62 -14.71 29.08 2.14
CA PRO A 62 -15.88 29.93 2.28
C PRO A 62 -16.01 30.71 0.97
N GLN A 63 -17.19 30.68 0.38
CA GLN A 63 -17.60 31.56 -0.70
C GLN A 63 -17.70 32.99 -0.14
N ALA A 64 -16.56 33.58 0.19
CA ALA A 64 -16.42 34.95 0.66
C ALA A 64 -15.75 35.75 -0.45
N ASP A 65 -16.51 36.05 -1.51
CA ASP A 65 -16.51 37.36 -2.18
C ASP A 65 -17.41 37.30 -3.40
N LEU A 66 -18.65 37.77 -3.24
CA LEU A 66 -19.48 38.26 -4.33
C LEU A 66 -20.67 38.93 -3.65
N ARG A 67 -20.49 40.19 -3.25
CA ARG A 67 -21.47 41.29 -3.36
C ARG A 67 -20.92 42.57 -2.73
#